data_AF-A0AAV6YVJ4-F1
#
_entry.id   AF-A0AAV6YVJ4-F1
#
_cell.length_a   1.000
_cell.length_b   1.000
_cell.length_c   1.000
_cell.angle_alpha   90.00
_cell.angle_beta   90.00
_cell.angle_gamma   90.00
#
_symmetry.space_group_name_H-M   'P 1'
#
loop_
_entity.id
_entity.type
_entity.pdbx_description
1 polymer ?
#
loop_
_entity_poly.entity_id
_entity_poly.type
_entity_poly.pdbx_seq_one_letter_code
_entity_poly.pdbx_strand_id
1 'polypeptide(L)'
;MEMAKNALPEKACQLDSRYWRITNAKGSVEEVQGPGVVGDYPQLRPGTVYEYTSCTTFSTTSGYMEGSYTFHRLNNKSEVFNVTIPRFHMKCPTFRVSEVATEESCNDCFLHDDDSTDTDEYEERRRVLDMPNAPVHCPRFT
;
A
#
# COMPACT_ATOMS: atom_id res chain seq x y z
N MET A 1 -8.14 14.91 -0.08
CA MET A 1 -8.83 15.95 -0.88
C MET A 1 -9.35 17.00 0.08
N GLU A 2 -9.02 18.27 -0.14
CA GLU A 2 -9.39 19.36 0.76
C GLU A 2 -9.99 20.52 -0.02
N MET A 3 -11.01 21.16 0.55
CA MET A 3 -11.50 22.46 0.10
C MET A 3 -11.12 23.53 1.12
N ALA A 4 -10.52 24.63 0.66
CA ALA A 4 -10.09 25.71 1.52
C ALA A 4 -11.23 26.27 2.38
N LYS A 5 -10.94 26.59 3.65
CA LYS A 5 -11.92 27.11 4.62
C LYS A 5 -12.54 28.44 4.19
N ASN A 6 -11.80 29.26 3.45
CA ASN A 6 -12.22 30.56 2.94
C ASN A 6 -12.92 30.48 1.57
N ALA A 7 -13.13 29.28 1.02
CA ALA A 7 -13.90 29.13 -0.21
C ALA A 7 -15.36 29.54 0.01
N LEU A 8 -15.98 30.13 -1.02
CA LEU A 8 -17.39 30.46 -0.96
C LEU A 8 -18.24 29.18 -0.96
N PRO A 9 -19.39 29.13 -0.25
CA PRO A 9 -20.26 27.94 -0.21
C PRO A 9 -20.73 27.45 -1.59
N GLU A 10 -20.90 28.36 -2.55
CA GLU A 10 -21.24 28.06 -3.96
C GLU A 10 -20.17 27.24 -4.69
N LYS A 11 -18.93 27.22 -4.19
CA LYS A 11 -17.84 26.41 -4.76
C LYS A 11 -17.90 24.96 -4.30
N ALA A 12 -18.81 24.60 -3.38
CA ALA A 12 -18.99 23.23 -2.96
C ALA A 12 -19.18 22.29 -4.16
N CYS A 13 -18.52 21.15 -4.14
CA CYS A 13 -18.48 20.21 -5.27
C CYS A 13 -18.58 18.76 -4.80
N GLN A 14 -18.91 17.85 -5.71
CA GLN A 14 -18.92 16.41 -5.46
C GLN A 14 -18.04 15.69 -6.46
N LEU A 15 -17.29 14.70 -5.97
CA LEU A 15 -16.48 13.83 -6.81
C LEU A 15 -17.40 12.92 -7.64
N ASP A 16 -17.16 12.86 -8.95
CA ASP A 16 -17.84 11.96 -9.87
C ASP A 16 -17.00 10.73 -10.22
N SER A 17 -15.74 10.95 -10.61
CA SER A 17 -14.88 9.89 -11.12
C SER A 17 -13.40 10.21 -10.93
N ARG A 18 -12.58 9.17 -11.12
CA ARG A 18 -11.12 9.24 -11.09
C ARG A 18 -10.56 8.71 -12.39
N TYR A 19 -9.43 9.27 -12.80
CA TYR A 19 -8.55 8.75 -13.83
C TYR A 19 -7.13 8.67 -13.26
N TRP A 20 -6.47 7.55 -13.47
CA TRP A 20 -5.09 7.29 -13.10
C TRP A 20 -4.30 6.83 -14.31
N ARG A 21 -3.11 7.39 -14.46
CA ARG A 21 -2.04 6.90 -15.32
C ARG A 21 -0.91 6.37 -14.43
N ILE A 22 -0.70 5.07 -14.47
CA ILE A 22 0.26 4.35 -13.63
C ILE A 22 1.41 3.90 -14.51
N THR A 23 2.64 4.30 -14.21
CA THR A 23 3.81 3.95 -15.02
C THR A 23 4.86 3.24 -14.18
N ASN A 24 5.30 2.08 -14.64
CA ASN A 24 6.36 1.30 -13.99
C ASN A 24 7.76 1.75 -14.46
N ALA A 25 8.83 1.24 -13.84
CA ALA A 25 10.20 1.65 -14.17
C ALA A 25 10.66 1.26 -15.59
N LYS A 26 9.96 0.33 -16.26
CA LYS A 26 10.22 -0.08 -17.63
C LYS A 26 9.44 0.75 -18.67
N GLY A 27 8.68 1.75 -18.22
CA GLY A 27 7.86 2.60 -19.08
C GLY A 27 6.52 1.98 -19.50
N SER A 28 6.13 0.82 -18.95
CA SER A 28 4.80 0.26 -19.17
C SER A 28 3.76 1.09 -18.43
N VAL A 29 2.67 1.41 -19.12
CA VAL A 29 1.59 2.27 -18.64
C VAL A 29 0.30 1.47 -18.49
N GLU A 30 -0.35 1.61 -17.33
CA GLU A 30 -1.72 1.15 -17.07
C GLU A 30 -2.61 2.37 -16.81
N GLU A 31 -3.79 2.39 -17.42
CA GLU A 31 -4.80 3.44 -17.21
C GLU A 31 -5.98 2.86 -16.44
N VAL A 32 -6.38 3.54 -15.36
CA VAL A 32 -7.52 3.15 -14.54
C VAL A 32 -8.49 4.32 -14.49
N GLN A 33 -9.68 4.12 -15.04
CA GLN A 33 -10.77 5.08 -14.98
C GLN A 33 -12.00 4.42 -14.35
N GLY A 34 -12.67 5.15 -13.47
CA GLY A 34 -13.86 4.62 -12.82
C GLY A 34 -14.56 5.65 -11.95
N PRO A 35 -15.79 5.34 -11.53
CA PRO A 35 -16.61 6.26 -10.75
C PRO A 35 -16.16 6.29 -9.29
N GLY A 36 -16.29 7.46 -8.65
CA GLY A 36 -15.93 7.70 -7.26
C GLY A 36 -14.48 7.36 -6.89
N VAL A 37 -14.24 7.16 -5.59
CA VAL A 37 -13.00 6.60 -5.01
C VAL A 37 -13.40 5.57 -3.95
N VAL A 38 -12.82 4.37 -3.98
CA VAL A 38 -13.11 3.29 -3.01
C VAL A 38 -14.59 3.00 -2.74
N GLY A 39 -15.47 3.28 -3.71
CA GLY A 39 -16.93 3.13 -3.58
C GLY A 39 -17.68 4.41 -3.18
N ASP A 40 -16.97 5.46 -2.79
CA ASP A 40 -17.53 6.72 -2.31
C ASP A 40 -17.54 7.83 -3.38
N TYR A 41 -18.47 8.77 -3.19
CA TYR A 41 -18.61 10.01 -3.99
C TYR A 41 -18.63 11.22 -3.04
N PRO A 42 -17.49 11.57 -2.42
CA PRO A 42 -17.43 12.60 -1.39
C PRO A 42 -17.87 13.99 -1.89
N GLN A 43 -18.65 14.68 -1.06
CA GLN A 43 -18.97 16.09 -1.25
C GLN A 43 -18.01 16.96 -0.44
N LEU A 44 -17.37 17.93 -1.09
CA LEU A 44 -16.46 18.88 -0.48
C LEU A 44 -17.16 20.23 -0.33
N ARG A 45 -17.41 20.64 0.91
CA ARG A 45 -17.83 22.00 1.29
C ARG A 45 -16.62 22.78 1.83
N PRO A 46 -16.68 24.12 1.93
CA PRO A 46 -15.58 24.89 2.51
C PRO A 46 -15.10 24.33 3.85
N GLY A 47 -13.79 24.07 3.96
CA GLY A 47 -13.15 23.48 5.15
C GLY A 47 -13.25 21.96 5.28
N THR A 48 -13.87 21.26 4.32
CA THR A 48 -13.95 19.79 4.32
C THR A 48 -12.62 19.19 3.92
N VAL A 49 -12.19 18.18 4.68
CA VAL A 49 -11.10 17.28 4.34
C VAL A 49 -11.67 15.86 4.19
N TYR A 50 -11.36 15.22 3.08
CA TYR A 50 -11.67 13.82 2.82
C TYR A 50 -10.39 13.05 2.55
N GLU A 51 -10.18 11.97 3.29
CA GLU A 51 -9.02 11.09 3.20
C GLU A 51 -9.46 9.67 2.90
N TYR A 52 -8.70 8.99 2.04
CA TYR A 52 -8.92 7.59 1.73
C TYR A 52 -7.58 6.92 1.42
N THR A 53 -7.52 5.60 1.55
CA THR A 53 -6.33 4.80 1.23
C THR A 53 -6.67 3.75 0.19
N SER A 54 -5.76 3.54 -0.76
CA SER A 54 -5.83 2.47 -1.76
C SER A 54 -4.44 1.88 -2.02
N CYS A 55 -4.39 0.74 -2.70
CA CYS A 55 -3.17 0.03 -3.08
C CYS A 55 -3.05 -0.07 -4.61
N THR A 56 -1.81 -0.20 -5.09
CA THR A 56 -1.50 -0.66 -6.45
C THR A 56 -0.28 -1.58 -6.39
N THR A 57 -0.05 -2.34 -7.46
CA THR A 57 1.08 -3.27 -7.58
C THR A 57 1.92 -2.93 -8.80
N PHE A 58 3.24 -2.98 -8.66
CA PHE A 58 4.17 -2.82 -9.79
C PHE A 58 4.95 -4.12 -10.00
N SER A 59 5.26 -4.43 -11.26
CA SER A 59 6.20 -5.50 -11.64
C SER A 59 7.68 -5.09 -11.52
N THR A 60 7.94 -3.86 -11.05
CA THR A 60 9.27 -3.27 -10.88
C THR A 60 9.40 -2.68 -9.47
N THR A 61 10.64 -2.51 -8.98
CA THR A 61 10.93 -1.95 -7.64
C THR A 61 10.57 -0.47 -7.49
N SER A 62 10.29 0.22 -8.60
CA SER A 62 9.80 1.59 -8.59
C SER A 62 8.76 1.84 -9.67
N GLY A 63 7.98 2.90 -9.49
CA GLY A 63 7.02 3.42 -10.45
C GLY A 63 6.57 4.82 -10.05
N TYR A 64 5.64 5.38 -10.81
CA TYR A 64 4.95 6.61 -10.45
C TYR A 64 3.49 6.56 -10.89
N MET A 65 2.69 7.41 -10.27
CA MET A 65 1.28 7.57 -10.57
C MET A 65 0.98 9.05 -10.71
N GLU A 66 0.07 9.38 -11.62
CA GLU A 66 -0.49 10.72 -11.82
C GLU A 66 -1.90 10.57 -12.38
N GLY A 67 -2.69 11.64 -12.35
CA GLY A 67 -4.07 11.52 -12.82
C GLY A 67 -4.92 12.75 -12.57
N SER A 68 -6.22 12.53 -12.51
CA SER A 68 -7.19 13.58 -12.21
C SER A 68 -8.46 13.02 -11.58
N TYR A 69 -9.09 13.85 -10.76
CA TYR A 69 -10.46 13.67 -10.31
C TYR A 69 -11.39 14.56 -11.11
N THR A 70 -12.56 14.04 -11.46
CA THR A 70 -13.63 14.81 -12.09
C THR A 70 -14.65 15.18 -11.02
N PHE A 71 -15.02 16.44 -10.95
CA PHE A 71 -16.00 16.98 -10.01
C PHE A 71 -17.10 17.75 -10.75
N HIS A 72 -18.30 17.80 -10.16
CA HIS A 72 -19.31 18.80 -10.51
C HIS A 72 -19.62 19.71 -9.33
N ARG A 73 -20.13 20.93 -9.61
CA ARG A 73 -20.63 21.82 -8.55
C ARG A 73 -21.96 21.34 -7.99
N LEU A 74 -22.15 21.47 -6.67
CA LEU A 74 -23.41 21.09 -6.03
C LEU A 74 -24.60 21.97 -6.45
N ASN A 75 -24.36 23.24 -6.79
CA ASN A 75 -25.39 24.17 -7.24
C ASN A 75 -25.73 24.01 -8.73
N ASN A 76 -24.84 23.42 -9.53
CA ASN A 76 -25.02 23.22 -10.96
C ASN A 76 -24.27 21.97 -11.43
N LYS A 77 -25.02 20.88 -11.65
CA LYS A 77 -24.46 19.60 -12.13
C LYS A 77 -23.85 19.65 -13.52
N SER A 78 -24.16 20.67 -14.33
CA SER A 78 -23.55 20.84 -15.66
C SER A 78 -22.15 21.49 -15.59
N GLU A 79 -21.81 22.15 -14.49
CA GLU A 79 -20.46 22.70 -14.27
C GLU A 79 -19.53 21.60 -13.76
N VAL A 80 -18.88 20.90 -14.70
CA VAL A 80 -17.91 19.83 -14.45
C VAL A 80 -16.49 20.36 -14.64
N PHE A 81 -15.58 19.99 -13.74
CA PHE A 81 -14.18 20.37 -13.80
C PHE A 81 -13.25 19.27 -13.28
N ASN A 82 -12.00 19.31 -13.74
CA ASN A 82 -10.98 18.35 -13.33
C ASN A 82 -10.04 18.96 -12.28
N VAL A 83 -9.63 18.13 -11.33
CA VAL A 83 -8.60 18.45 -10.33
C VAL A 83 -7.42 17.50 -10.57
N THR A 84 -6.26 18.05 -10.91
CA THR A 84 -5.05 17.28 -11.18
C THR A 84 -4.51 16.62 -9.91
N ILE A 85 -4.16 15.35 -10.02
CA ILE A 85 -3.38 14.63 -9.02
C ILE A 85 -1.92 14.71 -9.46
N PRO A 86 -1.05 15.38 -8.70
CA PRO A 86 0.35 15.53 -9.08
C PRO A 86 1.04 14.16 -9.11
N ARG A 87 2.07 14.06 -9.96
CA ARG A 87 2.87 12.85 -10.02
C ARG A 87 3.54 12.58 -8.67
N PHE A 88 3.38 11.37 -8.16
CA PHE A 88 4.14 10.87 -7.01
C PHE A 88 4.84 9.56 -7.35
N HIS A 89 6.00 9.35 -6.73
CA HIS A 89 6.85 8.20 -6.99
C HIS A 89 6.76 7.19 -5.86
N MET A 90 6.71 5.91 -6.22
CA MET A 90 6.79 4.80 -5.30
C MET A 90 8.12 4.07 -5.54
N LYS A 91 8.89 3.85 -4.48
CA LYS A 91 10.16 3.13 -4.52
C LYS A 91 10.19 2.14 -3.37
N CYS A 92 10.45 0.87 -3.67
CA CYS A 92 10.75 -0.13 -2.67
C CYS A 92 12.13 0.19 -2.05
N PRO A 93 12.24 0.34 -0.72
CA PRO A 93 13.53 0.43 -0.06
C PRO A 93 14.38 -0.81 -0.33
N THR A 94 15.69 -0.68 -0.31
CA THR A 94 16.56 -1.84 -0.36
C THR A 94 16.43 -2.65 0.92
N PHE A 95 16.38 -3.98 0.79
CA PHE A 95 16.46 -4.86 1.93
C PHE A 95 17.83 -4.70 2.60
N ARG A 96 17.86 -4.50 3.92
CA ARG A 96 19.08 -4.51 4.72
C ARG A 96 19.02 -5.72 5.65
N VAL A 97 20.05 -6.56 5.59
CA VAL A 97 20.27 -7.58 6.61
C VAL A 97 20.90 -6.89 7.82
N SER A 98 20.31 -7.06 9.00
CA SER A 98 20.95 -6.66 10.25
C SER A 98 22.22 -7.49 10.41
N GLU A 99 23.38 -6.85 10.46
CA GLU A 99 24.61 -7.53 10.84
C GLU A 99 24.44 -7.97 12.30
N VAL A 100 24.26 -9.28 12.51
CA VAL A 100 24.35 -9.86 13.84
C VAL A 100 25.81 -9.77 14.24
N ALA A 101 26.11 -9.07 15.33
CA ALA A 101 27.43 -9.11 15.94
C ALA A 101 27.73 -10.57 16.29
N THR A 102 28.62 -11.21 15.53
CA THR A 102 29.24 -12.46 15.94
C THR A 102 30.18 -12.12 17.08
N GLU A 103 29.68 -12.16 18.31
CA GLU A 103 30.55 -12.20 19.48
C GLU A 103 31.21 -13.59 19.51
N GLU A 104 32.45 -13.64 19.03
CA GLU A 104 33.40 -14.68 19.43
C GLU A 104 33.67 -14.51 20.93
N SER A 105 33.29 -15.51 21.74
CA SER A 105 34.00 -15.99 22.95
C SER A 105 33.00 -16.58 23.95
N CYS A 106 32.80 -17.90 23.88
CA CYS A 106 32.54 -18.67 25.09
C CYS A 106 33.67 -19.69 25.24
N ASN A 107 34.86 -19.21 25.64
CA ASN A 107 35.85 -20.04 26.30
C ASN A 107 35.58 -19.95 27.79
N ASP A 108 34.78 -20.86 28.33
CA ASP A 108 35.05 -21.55 29.60
C ASP A 108 33.86 -22.47 29.97
N CYS A 109 33.99 -23.77 29.69
CA CYS A 109 33.31 -24.83 30.44
C CYS A 109 34.23 -26.04 30.40
N PHE A 110 35.02 -26.18 31.45
CA PHE A 110 35.89 -27.32 31.72
C PHE A 110 35.13 -28.66 31.66
N LEU A 111 35.87 -29.64 31.18
CA LEU A 111 35.62 -31.08 31.07
C LEU A 111 34.72 -31.68 32.17
N HIS A 112 33.74 -32.48 31.74
CA HIS A 112 33.48 -33.77 32.36
C HIS A 112 33.20 -34.78 31.25
N ASP A 113 34.18 -35.67 31.02
CA ASP A 113 33.98 -36.95 30.38
C ASP A 113 33.03 -37.76 31.26
N ASP A 114 31.85 -38.12 30.75
CA ASP A 114 31.20 -39.34 31.18
C ASP A 114 30.56 -40.05 29.98
N ASP A 115 31.00 -41.29 29.87
CA ASP A 115 30.71 -42.31 28.91
C ASP A 115 29.28 -42.83 29.13
N SER A 116 28.43 -42.83 28.09
CA SER A 116 27.55 -43.98 27.84
C SER A 116 26.76 -43.82 26.54
N THR A 117 26.97 -44.81 25.69
CA THR A 117 26.10 -45.26 24.60
C THR A 117 24.66 -45.50 25.04
N ASP A 118 23.67 -45.19 24.19
CA ASP A 118 22.89 -46.20 23.46
C ASP A 118 21.43 -45.77 23.17
N THR A 119 20.98 -46.18 21.98
CA THR A 119 19.62 -46.37 21.46
C THR A 119 18.70 -45.19 21.13
N ASP A 120 18.38 -45.16 19.84
CA ASP A 120 17.26 -44.52 19.17
C ASP A 120 15.90 -44.93 19.76
N GLU A 121 15.12 -43.97 20.27
CA GLU A 121 13.65 -43.98 20.18
C GLU A 121 13.10 -42.68 20.77
N TYR A 122 12.66 -41.73 19.94
CA TYR A 122 11.56 -40.83 20.26
C TYR A 122 11.08 -40.13 18.97
N GLU A 123 10.30 -40.88 18.21
CA GLU A 123 9.30 -40.28 17.32
C GLU A 123 8.31 -39.47 18.17
N GLU A 124 8.44 -38.14 18.20
CA GLU A 124 7.30 -37.21 18.18
C GLU A 124 7.79 -35.75 18.24
N ARG A 125 7.97 -35.12 17.08
CA ARG A 125 7.72 -33.66 16.92
C ARG A 125 7.63 -33.22 15.46
N ARG A 126 6.94 -34.01 14.63
CA ARG A 126 6.31 -33.44 13.42
C ARG A 126 4.92 -32.92 13.79
N ARG A 127 4.86 -31.72 14.37
CA ARG A 127 3.70 -30.84 14.19
C ARG A 127 4.14 -29.68 13.33
N VAL A 128 3.88 -29.87 12.04
CA VAL A 128 3.92 -28.90 10.96
C VAL A 128 3.17 -27.65 11.41
N LEU A 129 3.86 -26.54 11.61
CA LEU A 129 3.23 -25.22 11.62
C LEU A 129 2.97 -24.85 10.16
N ASP A 130 1.84 -25.29 9.66
CA ASP A 130 1.29 -24.81 8.40
C ASP A 130 0.80 -23.37 8.66
N MET A 131 1.62 -22.39 8.26
CA MET A 131 1.21 -20.99 8.23
C MET A 131 0.29 -20.81 7.01
N PRO A 132 -0.98 -20.42 7.16
CA PRO A 132 -1.82 -20.15 6.01
C PRO A 132 -1.25 -18.96 5.25
N ASN A 133 -0.93 -19.22 3.98
CA ASN A 133 -0.45 -18.23 3.02
C ASN A 133 -1.51 -17.11 2.91
N ALA A 134 -1.16 -15.89 3.32
CA ALA A 134 -2.06 -14.75 3.22
C ALA A 134 -2.31 -14.41 1.74
N PRO A 135 -3.57 -14.20 1.31
CA PRO A 135 -3.85 -13.88 -0.09
C PRO A 135 -3.30 -12.49 -0.42
N VAL A 136 -2.25 -12.44 -1.23
CA VAL A 136 -1.73 -11.22 -1.84
C VAL A 136 -2.63 -10.85 -3.02
N HIS A 137 -3.86 -10.41 -2.74
CA HIS A 137 -4.62 -9.71 -3.76
C HIS A 137 -5.57 -8.68 -3.15
N CYS A 138 -5.28 -7.39 -3.41
CA CYS A 138 -6.26 -6.34 -3.19
C CYS A 138 -7.49 -6.61 -4.09
N PRO A 139 -8.72 -6.53 -3.58
CA PRO A 139 -9.91 -6.73 -4.39
C PRO A 139 -9.98 -5.65 -5.48
N ARG A 140 -10.01 -6.11 -6.75
CA ARG A 140 -10.43 -5.28 -7.88
C ARG A 140 -11.92 -5.03 -7.73
N PHE A 141 -12.28 -3.81 -7.32
CA PHE A 141 -13.64 -3.33 -7.49
C PHE A 141 -13.86 -3.02 -8.96
N THR A 142 -14.57 -3.92 -9.65
CA THR A 142 -15.18 -3.70 -10.98
C THR A 142 -16.48 -2.93 -10.83
#